data_AF-E3NFE8-F1
#
_entry.id   AF-E3NFE8-F1
#
_cell.length_a   1.000
_cell.length_b   1.000
_cell.length_c   1.000
_cell.angle_alpha   90.00
_cell.angle_beta   90.00
_cell.angle_gamma   90.00
#
_symmetry.space_group_name_H-M   'P 1'
#
loop_
_entity.id
_entity.type
_entity.pdbx_description
1 polymer ?
#
loop_
_entity_poly.entity_id
_entity_poly.type
_entity_poly.pdbx_seq_one_letter_code
_entity_poly.pdbx_strand_id
1 'polypeptide(L)'
;MTRVNVEKYRVDGFASSRTKFPRGLVIEFFGCYYHAHKCKYAEQSMIGNKVAIDIRTADAKRIEELEACHDVKVVWECEGMLDCERALTGGRTEVFKLTITNNRVRTHFGTFLYPTVMKFEEFPIGAPKNVRRSEYTVPMTDPSEIHFKGFIACRVGAPKDLKVPLLGLKTGGKLFFALCLDQQSPQMHTHTDKERSFNGVFTTAELQKISDLFI
;
A
#
# COMPACT_ATOMS: atom_id res chain seq x y z
N MET A 1 -9.42 -19.81 -2.54
CA MET A 1 -8.56 -20.69 -3.35
C MET A 1 -8.66 -22.08 -2.77
N THR A 2 -9.07 -23.09 -3.54
CA THR A 2 -9.18 -24.46 -3.04
C THR A 2 -7.78 -25.06 -3.06
N ARG A 3 -7.18 -25.29 -1.89
CA ARG A 3 -5.85 -25.90 -1.77
C ARG A 3 -5.85 -27.30 -2.37
N VAL A 4 -4.81 -27.62 -3.14
CA VAL A 4 -4.65 -28.91 -3.83
C VAL A 4 -3.43 -29.63 -3.29
N ASN A 5 -3.47 -30.96 -3.24
CA ASN A 5 -2.30 -31.76 -2.91
C ASN A 5 -1.51 -32.01 -4.19
N VAL A 6 -0.24 -31.63 -4.19
CA VAL A 6 0.73 -31.88 -5.26
C VAL A 6 1.96 -32.48 -4.61
N GLU A 7 2.30 -33.71 -5.00
CA GLU A 7 3.32 -34.51 -4.33
C GLU A 7 3.05 -34.65 -2.81
N LYS A 8 4.05 -34.36 -1.98
CA LYS A 8 3.94 -34.34 -0.51
C LYS A 8 3.41 -33.02 0.05
N TYR A 9 3.12 -32.04 -0.81
CA TYR A 9 2.80 -30.68 -0.39
C TYR A 9 1.36 -30.31 -0.71
N ARG A 10 0.73 -29.62 0.25
CA ARG A 10 -0.54 -28.94 0.02
C ARG A 10 -0.25 -27.53 -0.46
N VAL A 11 -0.54 -27.24 -1.72
CA VAL A 11 -0.24 -25.96 -2.40
C VAL A 11 -1.51 -25.11 -2.53
N ASP A 12 -1.36 -23.78 -2.66
CA ASP A 12 -2.51 -22.86 -2.76
C ASP A 12 -3.23 -22.94 -4.12
N GLY A 13 -2.50 -23.24 -5.19
CA GLY A 13 -3.06 -23.46 -6.52
C GLY A 13 -2.20 -24.37 -7.39
N PHE A 14 -2.85 -25.12 -8.28
CA PHE A 14 -2.18 -25.96 -9.27
C PHE A 14 -2.90 -25.88 -10.61
N ALA A 15 -2.16 -25.58 -11.67
CA ALA A 15 -2.62 -25.70 -13.05
C ALA A 15 -1.91 -26.90 -13.69
N SER A 16 -2.70 -27.86 -14.18
CA SER A 16 -2.19 -29.04 -14.87
C SER A 16 -1.37 -28.68 -16.11
N SER A 17 -0.58 -29.66 -16.59
CA SER A 17 0.28 -29.52 -17.77
C SER A 17 -0.49 -28.92 -18.95
N ARG A 18 0.08 -27.88 -19.55
CA ARG A 18 -0.43 -27.16 -20.74
C ARG A 18 0.76 -26.75 -21.61
N THR A 19 0.50 -26.31 -22.84
CA THR A 19 1.52 -25.88 -23.81
C THR A 19 2.53 -24.88 -23.24
N LYS A 20 2.09 -24.00 -22.34
CA LYS A 20 2.94 -22.99 -21.67
C LYS A 20 3.69 -23.50 -20.44
N PHE A 21 3.18 -24.55 -19.78
CA PHE A 21 3.72 -25.13 -18.56
C PHE A 21 3.68 -26.65 -18.69
N PRO A 22 4.62 -27.26 -19.43
CA PRO A 22 4.58 -28.69 -19.72
C PRO A 22 4.74 -29.55 -18.46
N ARG A 23 5.35 -29.02 -17.41
CA ARG A 23 5.47 -29.65 -16.09
C ARG A 23 4.30 -29.34 -15.14
N GLY A 24 3.32 -28.56 -15.59
CA GLY A 24 2.30 -27.98 -14.70
C GLY A 24 2.85 -26.79 -13.89
N LEU A 25 1.95 -25.91 -13.45
CA LEU A 25 2.28 -24.71 -12.70
C LEU A 25 1.71 -24.79 -11.29
N VAL A 26 2.58 -24.78 -10.29
CA VAL A 26 2.23 -24.57 -8.88
C VAL A 26 2.22 -23.07 -8.59
N ILE A 27 1.16 -22.60 -7.92
CA ILE A 27 1.04 -21.22 -7.45
C ILE A 27 0.98 -21.26 -5.93
N GLU A 28 1.94 -20.60 -5.28
CA GLU A 28 2.00 -20.44 -3.83
C GLU A 28 1.73 -18.98 -3.47
N PHE A 29 0.79 -18.73 -2.57
CA PHE A 29 0.47 -17.37 -2.12
C PHE A 29 1.05 -17.13 -0.73
N PHE A 30 2.17 -16.42 -0.68
CA PHE A 30 2.89 -16.20 0.56
C PHE A 30 2.40 -14.95 1.29
N GLY A 31 1.58 -15.16 2.33
CA GLY A 31 1.23 -14.13 3.30
C GLY A 31 2.46 -13.59 4.04
N CYS A 32 2.65 -12.27 4.06
CA CYS A 32 3.87 -11.67 4.58
C CYS A 32 4.09 -11.94 6.08
N TYR A 33 3.02 -12.12 6.85
CA TYR A 33 3.11 -12.55 8.26
C TYR A 33 3.63 -13.99 8.37
N TYR A 34 2.93 -14.95 7.76
CA TYR A 34 3.21 -16.38 7.93
C TYR A 34 4.55 -16.81 7.34
N HIS A 35 4.99 -16.16 6.27
CA HIS A 35 6.27 -16.41 5.59
C HIS A 35 7.35 -15.39 5.98
N ALA A 36 7.09 -14.61 7.04
CA ALA A 36 8.00 -13.65 7.62
C ALA A 36 8.69 -12.75 6.57
N HIS A 37 7.94 -12.18 5.62
CA HIS A 37 8.54 -11.48 4.49
C HIS A 37 9.39 -10.28 4.92
N LYS A 38 10.48 -10.02 4.18
CA LYS A 38 11.44 -8.92 4.46
C LYS A 38 10.78 -7.53 4.41
N CYS A 39 9.61 -7.40 3.80
CA CYS A 39 8.87 -6.12 3.79
C CYS A 39 8.33 -5.70 5.16
N LYS A 40 8.13 -6.64 6.10
CA LYS A 40 7.56 -6.37 7.43
C LYS A 40 8.50 -6.81 8.58
N TYR A 41 9.38 -7.78 8.37
CA TYR A 41 10.11 -8.44 9.45
C TYR A 41 11.63 -8.53 9.20
N ALA A 42 12.42 -8.24 10.23
CA ALA A 42 13.85 -8.53 10.27
C ALA A 42 14.11 -10.02 10.53
N GLU A 43 15.32 -10.52 10.28
CA GLU A 43 15.68 -11.94 10.38
C GLU A 43 15.44 -12.55 11.77
N GLN A 44 15.70 -11.77 12.81
CA GLN A 44 15.53 -12.12 14.21
C GLN A 44 14.10 -11.92 14.74
N SER A 45 13.15 -11.50 13.88
CA SER A 45 11.77 -11.26 14.31
C SER A 45 11.09 -12.58 14.68
N MET A 46 10.30 -12.56 15.75
CA MET A 46 9.51 -13.72 16.18
C MET A 46 8.14 -13.72 15.50
N ILE A 47 7.82 -14.80 14.80
CA ILE A 47 6.51 -15.05 14.20
C ILE A 47 5.90 -16.26 14.89
N GLY A 48 5.00 -16.01 15.84
CA GLY A 48 4.59 -17.02 16.81
C GLY A 48 5.80 -17.53 17.60
N ASN A 49 6.09 -18.82 17.46
CA ASN A 49 7.18 -19.49 18.19
C ASN A 49 8.42 -19.74 17.31
N LYS A 50 8.50 -19.16 16.11
CA LYS A 50 9.62 -19.35 15.18
C LYS A 50 10.31 -18.03 14.86
N VAL A 51 11.60 -18.10 14.62
CA VAL A 51 12.39 -16.96 14.14
C VAL A 51 12.18 -16.81 12.63
N ALA A 52 12.10 -15.57 12.14
CA ALA A 52 11.81 -15.27 10.75
C ALA A 52 12.79 -15.94 9.76
N ILE A 53 14.08 -16.05 10.12
CA ILE A 53 15.08 -16.72 9.29
C ILE A 53 14.79 -18.22 9.08
N ASP A 54 14.32 -18.92 10.11
CA ASP A 54 14.02 -20.35 10.03
C ASP A 54 12.81 -20.61 9.13
N ILE A 55 11.80 -19.72 9.21
CA ILE A 55 10.61 -19.77 8.34
C ILE A 55 11.03 -19.64 6.87
N ARG A 56 11.81 -18.60 6.55
CA ARG A 56 12.27 -18.36 5.17
C ARG A 56 13.15 -19.50 4.65
N THR A 57 13.98 -20.09 5.51
CA THR A 57 14.83 -21.24 5.15
C THR A 57 13.98 -22.47 4.82
N ALA A 58 12.95 -22.74 5.63
CA ALA A 58 12.02 -23.84 5.38
C ALA A 58 11.20 -23.61 4.09
N ASP A 59 10.75 -22.37 3.85
CA ASP A 59 10.04 -22.00 2.64
C ASP A 59 10.93 -22.17 1.40
N ALA A 60 12.18 -21.71 1.44
CA ALA A 60 13.13 -21.87 0.33
C ALA A 60 13.34 -23.34 -0.04
N LYS A 61 13.54 -24.21 0.97
CA LYS A 61 13.66 -25.65 0.77
C LYS A 61 12.39 -26.25 0.15
N ARG A 62 11.21 -25.83 0.62
CA ARG A 62 9.94 -26.29 0.05
C ARG A 62 9.82 -25.90 -1.43
N ILE A 63 10.16 -24.66 -1.78
CA ILE A 63 10.09 -24.17 -3.16
C ILE A 63 11.07 -24.93 -4.05
N GLU A 64 12.32 -25.13 -3.61
CA GLU A 64 13.33 -25.91 -4.33
C GLU A 64 12.83 -27.33 -4.66
N GLU A 65 12.20 -28.01 -3.69
CA GLU A 65 11.64 -29.34 -3.91
C GLU A 65 10.45 -29.35 -4.89
N LEU A 66 9.65 -28.28 -4.94
CA LEU A 66 8.56 -28.15 -5.92
C LEU A 66 9.08 -27.83 -7.32
N GLU A 67 10.11 -27.00 -7.44
CA GLU A 67 10.74 -26.59 -8.71
C GLU A 67 11.45 -27.75 -9.43
N ALA A 68 11.84 -28.78 -8.69
CA ALA A 68 12.38 -30.02 -9.25
C ALA A 68 11.38 -30.73 -10.18
N CYS A 69 10.08 -30.67 -9.86
CA CYS A 69 9.04 -31.41 -10.58
C CYS A 69 8.11 -30.50 -11.39
N HIS A 70 7.90 -29.25 -10.97
CA HIS A 70 6.91 -28.33 -11.54
C HIS A 70 7.51 -26.96 -11.82
N ASP A 71 6.84 -26.18 -12.68
CA ASP A 71 7.09 -24.74 -12.70
C ASP A 71 6.41 -24.12 -11.47
N VAL A 72 7.10 -23.28 -10.72
CA VAL A 72 6.57 -22.68 -9.48
C VAL A 72 6.49 -21.17 -9.61
N LYS A 73 5.35 -20.60 -9.24
CA LYS A 73 5.16 -19.16 -9.10
C LYS A 73 4.76 -18.81 -7.69
N VAL A 74 5.70 -18.23 -6.95
CA VAL A 74 5.41 -17.62 -5.65
C VAL A 74 4.86 -16.22 -5.87
N VAL A 75 3.72 -15.93 -5.27
CA VAL A 75 3.12 -14.60 -5.25
C VAL A 75 3.07 -14.12 -3.82
N TRP A 76 3.86 -13.10 -3.51
CA TRP A 76 3.84 -12.49 -2.17
C TRP A 76 2.60 -11.63 -1.98
N GLU A 77 2.04 -11.64 -0.77
CA GLU A 77 0.91 -10.79 -0.40
C GLU A 77 1.16 -9.32 -0.74
N CYS A 78 2.35 -8.80 -0.44
CA CYS A 78 2.70 -7.40 -0.72
C CYS A 78 2.88 -7.06 -2.20
N GLU A 79 2.93 -8.06 -3.10
CA GLU A 79 3.10 -7.89 -4.54
C GLU A 79 1.85 -8.27 -5.33
N GLY A 80 1.12 -9.29 -4.88
CA GLY A 80 0.00 -9.88 -5.58
C GLY A 80 -1.38 -9.44 -5.10
N MET A 81 -1.48 -8.83 -3.91
CA MET A 81 -2.74 -8.35 -3.37
C MET A 81 -2.64 -6.90 -2.91
N LEU A 82 -3.60 -6.09 -3.34
CA LEU A 82 -3.72 -4.74 -2.83
C LEU A 82 -4.28 -4.80 -1.41
N ASP A 83 -3.43 -4.52 -0.43
CA ASP A 83 -3.85 -4.35 0.97
C ASP A 83 -4.52 -2.98 1.15
N CYS A 84 -5.84 -2.95 0.97
CA CYS A 84 -6.65 -1.73 1.05
C CYS A 84 -6.63 -1.08 2.44
N GLU A 85 -6.38 -1.85 3.52
CA GLU A 85 -6.35 -1.32 4.89
C GLU A 85 -5.20 -0.31 5.07
N ARG A 86 -4.15 -0.43 4.25
CA ARG A 86 -3.03 0.53 4.25
C ARG A 86 -3.45 1.93 3.84
N ALA A 87 -4.51 2.09 3.05
CA ALA A 87 -5.08 3.40 2.71
C ALA A 87 -5.96 3.99 3.82
N LEU A 88 -6.44 3.19 4.77
CA LEU A 88 -7.36 3.67 5.80
C LEU A 88 -6.59 4.43 6.88
N THR A 89 -6.70 5.76 6.89
CA THR A 89 -6.06 6.63 7.87
C THR A 89 -7.06 7.22 8.86
N GLY A 90 -6.57 7.65 10.03
CA GLY A 90 -7.38 8.40 10.99
C GLY A 90 -7.52 9.87 10.60
N GLY A 91 -8.12 10.68 11.48
CA GLY A 91 -8.21 12.12 11.28
C GLY A 91 -6.84 12.81 11.25
N ARG A 92 -6.76 13.94 10.53
CA ARG A 92 -5.58 14.82 10.55
C ARG A 92 -5.51 15.57 11.87
N THR A 93 -4.40 15.40 12.57
CA THR A 93 -4.04 16.17 13.77
C THR A 93 -2.70 16.82 13.49
N GLU A 94 -2.68 18.14 13.32
CA GLU A 94 -1.47 18.88 12.97
C GLU A 94 -1.48 20.28 13.55
N VAL A 95 -0.30 20.80 13.85
CA VAL A 95 -0.09 22.19 14.27
C VAL A 95 0.47 22.97 13.09
N PHE A 96 -0.35 23.81 12.47
CA PHE A 96 0.08 24.67 11.35
C PHE A 96 0.92 25.87 11.81
N LYS A 97 0.70 26.36 13.03
CA LYS A 97 1.41 27.49 13.60
C LYS A 97 1.51 27.35 15.12
N LEU A 98 2.75 27.32 15.63
CA LEU A 98 3.04 27.13 17.06
C LEU A 98 2.66 28.35 17.93
N THR A 99 2.81 29.56 17.38
CA THR A 99 2.56 30.80 18.13
C THR A 99 1.71 31.77 17.31
N ILE A 100 0.65 32.27 17.92
CA ILE A 100 -0.21 33.31 17.37
C ILE A 100 -0.16 34.49 18.35
N THR A 101 0.25 35.67 17.87
CA THR A 101 0.32 36.91 18.68
C THR A 101 -1.02 37.64 18.77
N ASN A 102 -2.07 37.11 18.13
CA ASN A 102 -3.41 37.67 18.13
C ASN A 102 -4.17 37.22 19.37
N ASN A 103 -4.78 38.17 20.08
CA ASN A 103 -5.57 37.90 21.29
C ASN A 103 -6.97 37.34 21.01
N ARG A 104 -7.35 37.16 19.73
CA ARG A 104 -8.64 36.58 19.33
C ARG A 104 -8.43 35.22 18.66
N VAL A 105 -8.87 34.16 19.35
CA VAL A 105 -8.92 32.80 18.81
C VAL A 105 -10.36 32.49 18.41
N ARG A 106 -10.54 31.97 17.19
CA ARG A 106 -11.80 31.37 16.76
C ARG A 106 -11.60 29.87 16.65
N THR A 107 -12.44 29.11 17.31
CA THR A 107 -12.42 27.65 17.25
C THR A 107 -13.67 27.18 16.53
N HIS A 108 -13.49 26.38 15.48
CA HIS A 108 -14.58 25.76 14.74
C HIS A 108 -14.62 24.28 15.10
N PHE A 109 -15.78 23.81 15.57
CA PHE A 109 -16.02 22.40 15.84
C PHE A 109 -17.00 21.85 14.80
N GLY A 110 -16.59 20.80 14.09
CA GLY A 110 -17.50 20.00 13.28
C GLY A 110 -18.18 18.97 14.17
N THR A 111 -19.38 19.27 14.68
CA THR A 111 -20.25 18.26 15.29
C THR A 111 -20.69 17.32 14.17
N PHE A 112 -20.35 16.03 14.26
CA PHE A 112 -20.75 14.98 13.29
C PHE A 112 -19.98 14.91 11.96
N LEU A 113 -18.66 15.15 11.95
CA LEU A 113 -17.86 15.00 10.72
C LEU A 113 -18.04 13.62 10.05
N TYR A 114 -17.74 12.51 10.74
CA TYR A 114 -17.86 11.17 10.16
C TYR A 114 -19.30 10.80 9.76
N PRO A 115 -20.34 10.98 10.60
CA PRO A 115 -21.71 10.72 10.20
C PRO A 115 -22.18 11.56 9.01
N THR A 116 -21.73 12.81 8.90
CA THR A 116 -22.05 13.67 7.75
C THR A 116 -21.45 13.09 6.47
N VAL A 117 -20.17 12.71 6.50
CA VAL A 117 -19.51 12.03 5.38
C VAL A 117 -20.24 10.73 5.02
N MET A 118 -20.57 9.89 6.00
CA MET A 118 -21.28 8.63 5.75
C MET A 118 -22.69 8.82 5.14
N LYS A 119 -23.33 9.97 5.39
CA LYS A 119 -24.67 10.27 4.89
C LYS A 119 -24.64 10.82 3.46
N PHE A 120 -23.66 11.65 3.13
CA PHE A 120 -23.65 12.44 1.90
C PHE A 120 -22.61 12.00 0.88
N GLU A 121 -21.53 11.34 1.30
CA GLU A 121 -20.45 10.91 0.42
C GLU A 121 -20.65 9.45 -0.01
N GLU A 122 -20.12 9.12 -1.18
CA GLU A 122 -20.09 7.75 -1.67
C GLU A 122 -19.11 6.88 -0.85
N PHE A 123 -19.49 5.63 -0.59
CA PHE A 123 -18.64 4.63 0.04
C PHE A 123 -18.66 3.33 -0.77
N PRO A 124 -17.56 2.54 -0.76
CA PRO A 124 -17.51 1.29 -1.51
C PRO A 124 -18.50 0.26 -0.95
N ILE A 125 -19.27 -0.38 -1.83
CA ILE A 125 -20.23 -1.44 -1.49
C ILE A 125 -19.91 -2.69 -2.30
N GLY A 126 -19.89 -3.85 -1.63
CA GLY A 126 -19.66 -5.14 -2.25
C GLY A 126 -18.20 -5.51 -2.42
N ALA A 127 -17.95 -6.59 -3.17
CA ALA A 127 -16.59 -7.09 -3.38
C ALA A 127 -15.81 -6.19 -4.38
N PRO A 128 -14.53 -5.89 -4.10
CA PRO A 128 -13.72 -5.09 -5.01
C PRO A 128 -13.49 -5.82 -6.34
N LYS A 129 -13.38 -5.05 -7.42
CA LYS A 129 -13.04 -5.55 -8.76
C LYS A 129 -11.61 -5.13 -9.09
N ASN A 130 -10.82 -6.07 -9.61
CA ASN A 130 -9.46 -5.78 -10.05
C ASN A 130 -9.48 -4.93 -11.31
N VAL A 131 -8.73 -3.83 -11.28
CA VAL A 131 -8.48 -2.97 -12.43
C VAL A 131 -7.13 -3.38 -13.04
N ARG A 132 -7.07 -3.59 -14.36
CA ARG A 132 -5.83 -4.05 -14.99
C ARG A 132 -4.88 -2.86 -15.15
N ARG A 133 -3.64 -3.03 -14.70
CA ARG A 133 -2.58 -2.03 -14.88
C ARG A 133 -2.36 -1.65 -16.35
N SER A 134 -2.59 -2.57 -17.28
CA SER A 134 -2.44 -2.34 -18.73
C SER A 134 -3.43 -1.33 -19.30
N GLU A 135 -4.51 -1.00 -18.57
CA GLU A 135 -5.50 0.00 -18.98
C GLU A 135 -5.00 1.44 -18.73
N TYR A 136 -3.86 1.62 -18.05
CA TYR A 136 -3.34 2.92 -17.63
C TYR A 136 -1.91 3.14 -18.14
N THR A 137 -1.65 4.37 -18.60
CA THR A 137 -0.30 4.83 -18.92
C THR A 137 0.42 5.18 -17.62
N VAL A 138 1.68 4.75 -17.49
CA VAL A 138 2.54 5.08 -16.34
C VAL A 138 3.87 5.67 -16.81
N PRO A 139 4.39 6.75 -16.20
CA PRO A 139 3.81 7.49 -15.08
C PRO A 139 2.56 8.29 -15.49
N MET A 140 1.59 8.39 -14.57
CA MET A 140 0.45 9.31 -14.71
C MET A 140 0.89 10.70 -14.27
N THR A 141 0.48 11.72 -15.01
CA THR A 141 0.85 13.13 -14.73
C THR A 141 -0.30 13.95 -14.19
N ASP A 142 -1.54 13.52 -14.43
CA ASP A 142 -2.76 14.15 -13.94
C ASP A 142 -3.63 13.13 -13.17
N PRO A 143 -4.04 13.42 -11.92
CA PRO A 143 -4.99 12.59 -11.18
C PRO A 143 -6.32 12.31 -11.89
N SER A 144 -6.73 13.15 -12.87
CA SER A 144 -7.94 12.93 -13.67
C SER A 144 -7.85 11.71 -14.60
N GLU A 145 -6.64 11.24 -14.89
CA GLU A 145 -6.37 10.00 -15.64
C GLU A 145 -6.81 8.75 -14.83
N ILE A 146 -7.16 8.89 -13.54
CA ILE A 146 -7.70 7.81 -12.71
C ILE A 146 -9.22 7.70 -12.94
N HIS A 147 -9.64 6.75 -13.78
CA HIS A 147 -11.04 6.60 -14.20
C HIS A 147 -11.84 5.58 -13.36
N PHE A 148 -11.40 5.27 -12.15
CA PHE A 148 -12.11 4.37 -11.24
C PHE A 148 -12.12 4.92 -9.82
N LYS A 149 -13.16 4.55 -9.06
CA LYS A 149 -13.25 4.81 -7.62
C LYS A 149 -12.82 3.55 -6.86
N GLY A 150 -11.79 3.67 -6.05
CA GLY A 150 -11.26 2.56 -5.26
C GLY A 150 -9.90 2.88 -4.65
N PHE A 151 -9.06 1.84 -4.54
CA PHE A 151 -7.74 1.88 -3.95
C PHE A 151 -6.67 1.67 -5.03
N ILE A 152 -5.52 2.32 -4.85
CA ILE A 152 -4.37 2.15 -5.74
C ILE A 152 -3.07 2.11 -4.93
N ALA A 153 -2.21 1.13 -5.24
CA ALA A 153 -0.83 1.13 -4.78
C ALA A 153 0.04 1.84 -5.81
N CYS A 154 0.59 2.99 -5.44
CA CYS A 154 1.43 3.77 -6.34
C CYS A 154 2.53 4.52 -5.59
N ARG A 155 3.49 5.02 -6.38
CA ARG A 155 4.44 6.02 -5.93
C ARG A 155 3.90 7.39 -6.35
N VAL A 156 3.74 8.29 -5.39
CA VAL A 156 3.29 9.67 -5.64
C VAL A 156 4.47 10.60 -5.43
N GLY A 157 4.78 11.43 -6.42
CA GLY A 157 5.68 12.57 -6.24
C GLY A 157 4.90 13.75 -5.66
N ALA A 158 5.32 14.29 -4.51
CA ALA A 158 4.64 15.44 -3.95
C ALA A 158 4.80 16.68 -4.85
N PRO A 159 3.73 17.47 -5.05
CA PRO A 159 3.83 18.78 -5.71
C PRO A 159 4.78 19.72 -4.96
N LYS A 160 5.46 20.63 -5.68
CA LYS A 160 6.46 21.56 -5.10
C LYS A 160 5.83 22.79 -4.44
N ASP A 161 4.59 23.08 -4.80
CA ASP A 161 3.85 24.32 -4.58
C ASP A 161 2.62 24.13 -3.68
N LEU A 162 2.45 22.94 -3.10
CA LEU A 162 1.33 22.65 -2.21
C LEU A 162 1.50 23.36 -0.86
N LYS A 163 0.58 24.27 -0.51
CA LYS A 163 0.63 25.00 0.78
C LYS A 163 0.39 24.10 2.00
N VAL A 164 -0.42 23.05 1.80
CA VAL A 164 -0.89 22.16 2.86
C VAL A 164 -0.75 20.72 2.37
N PRO A 165 0.12 19.89 2.96
CA PRO A 165 0.24 18.50 2.54
C PRO A 165 -1.10 17.76 2.77
N LEU A 166 -1.60 17.07 1.74
CA LEU A 166 -2.88 16.36 1.79
C LEU A 166 -2.71 14.85 2.06
N LEU A 167 -1.71 14.22 1.44
CA LEU A 167 -1.53 12.78 1.55
C LEU A 167 -0.94 12.39 2.91
N GLY A 168 -1.68 11.56 3.64
CA GLY A 168 -1.22 10.96 4.88
C GLY A 168 -0.20 9.86 4.63
N LEU A 169 0.91 9.93 5.37
CA LEU A 169 1.99 8.95 5.34
C LEU A 169 2.05 8.25 6.69
N LYS A 170 2.01 6.91 6.66
CA LYS A 170 2.19 6.06 7.83
C LYS A 170 3.62 5.54 7.88
N THR A 171 4.46 6.12 8.73
CA THR A 171 5.83 5.63 8.98
C THR A 171 6.06 5.55 10.49
N GLY A 172 6.67 4.46 10.95
CA GLY A 172 6.96 4.27 12.38
C GLY A 172 5.73 4.23 13.29
N GLY A 173 4.59 3.77 12.77
CA GLY A 173 3.32 3.71 13.51
C GLY A 173 2.61 5.05 13.70
N LYS A 174 3.14 6.14 13.11
CA LYS A 174 2.54 7.48 13.17
C LYS A 174 2.01 7.91 11.82
N LEU A 175 0.91 8.64 11.83
CA LEU A 175 0.36 9.34 10.67
C LEU A 175 0.90 10.77 10.66
N PHE A 176 1.51 11.18 9.55
CA PHE A 176 1.94 12.56 9.33
C PHE A 176 1.64 12.96 7.88
N PHE A 177 1.60 14.25 7.63
CA PHE A 177 1.30 14.83 6.33
C PHE A 177 2.53 15.62 5.89
N ALA A 178 3.18 15.20 4.79
CA ALA A 178 4.45 15.79 4.38
C ALA A 178 4.59 15.86 2.86
N LEU A 179 5.39 16.82 2.40
CA LEU A 179 5.80 16.94 0.99
C LEU A 179 7.16 16.26 0.72
N CYS A 180 7.92 15.94 1.77
CA CYS A 180 9.13 15.10 1.69
C CYS A 180 9.27 14.25 2.97
N LEU A 181 10.02 13.13 2.90
CA LEU A 181 10.27 12.26 4.06
C LEU A 181 11.26 12.91 5.05
N ASP A 182 12.08 13.84 4.60
CA ASP A 182 13.09 14.51 5.41
C ASP A 182 12.53 15.79 6.04
N GLN A 183 12.02 15.66 7.27
CA GLN A 183 11.39 16.77 8.00
C GLN A 183 12.37 17.63 8.80
N GLN A 184 13.69 17.53 8.58
CA GLN A 184 14.68 18.12 9.49
C GLN A 184 15.03 19.60 9.26
N SER A 185 14.50 20.31 8.26
CA SER A 185 14.75 21.76 8.19
C SER A 185 13.65 22.59 7.53
N PRO A 186 13.36 23.81 8.03
CA PRO A 186 12.42 24.75 7.44
C PRO A 186 12.99 25.54 6.24
N GLN A 187 14.11 25.10 5.65
CA GLN A 187 14.71 25.75 4.47
C GLN A 187 14.22 25.09 3.18
N MET A 188 14.07 25.88 2.11
CA MET A 188 13.57 25.41 0.81
C MET A 188 14.32 24.15 0.36
N HIS A 189 13.59 23.04 0.33
CA HIS A 189 14.11 21.72 0.01
C HIS A 189 14.67 21.65 -1.42
N THR A 190 15.96 21.36 -1.56
CA THR A 190 16.62 20.98 -2.83
C THR A 190 16.54 19.46 -3.09
N HIS A 191 15.51 18.79 -2.56
CA HIS A 191 15.35 17.34 -2.73
C HIS A 191 14.94 16.98 -4.16
N THR A 192 15.49 15.87 -4.65
CA THR A 192 15.13 15.28 -5.93
C THR A 192 13.68 14.79 -5.92
N ASP A 193 13.05 14.65 -7.10
CA ASP A 193 11.68 14.13 -7.18
C ASP A 193 11.56 12.71 -6.61
N LYS A 194 12.65 11.94 -6.61
CA LYS A 194 12.71 10.61 -5.98
C LYS A 194 12.62 10.70 -4.45
N GLU A 195 13.31 11.64 -3.82
CA GLU A 195 13.29 11.85 -2.36
C GLU A 195 11.98 12.49 -1.88
N ARG A 196 11.30 13.21 -2.76
CA ARG A 196 9.98 13.80 -2.56
C ARG A 196 8.83 12.85 -2.93
N SER A 197 9.18 11.61 -3.31
CA SER A 197 8.20 10.59 -3.68
C SER A 197 7.99 9.58 -2.57
N PHE A 198 6.75 9.14 -2.42
CA PHE A 198 6.35 8.21 -1.38
C PHE A 198 5.61 7.03 -2.01
N ASN A 199 5.93 5.82 -1.55
CA ASN A 199 5.18 4.64 -1.93
C ASN A 199 4.06 4.43 -0.91
N GLY A 200 2.84 4.22 -1.37
CA GLY A 200 1.70 4.03 -0.50
C GLY A 200 0.55 3.31 -1.18
N VAL A 201 -0.49 3.04 -0.40
CA VAL A 201 -1.80 2.66 -0.91
C VAL A 201 -2.72 3.82 -0.58
N PHE A 202 -3.40 4.34 -1.58
CA PHE A 202 -4.22 5.55 -1.46
C PHE A 202 -5.63 5.28 -1.97
N THR A 203 -6.59 6.04 -1.47
CA THR A 203 -7.87 6.13 -2.16
C THR A 203 -7.72 7.02 -3.39
N THR A 204 -8.33 6.61 -4.48
CA THR A 204 -8.41 7.41 -5.71
C THR A 204 -9.02 8.81 -5.46
N ALA A 205 -9.97 8.92 -4.53
CA ALA A 205 -10.57 10.19 -4.11
C ALA A 205 -9.56 11.14 -3.44
N GLU A 206 -8.64 10.63 -2.60
CA GLU A 206 -7.56 11.45 -2.03
C GLU A 206 -6.59 11.93 -3.09
N LEU A 207 -6.25 11.08 -4.08
CA LEU A 207 -5.36 11.46 -5.17
C LEU A 207 -5.98 12.53 -6.07
N GLN A 208 -7.26 12.40 -6.39
CA GLN A 208 -8.00 13.39 -7.21
C GLN A 208 -8.09 14.75 -6.52
N LYS A 209 -8.29 14.78 -5.20
CA LYS A 209 -8.34 16.03 -4.41
C LYS A 209 -7.00 16.79 -4.36
N ILE A 210 -5.88 16.16 -4.72
CA ILE A 210 -4.59 16.88 -4.79
C ILE A 210 -4.67 17.97 -5.85
N SER A 211 -5.33 17.71 -6.99
CA SER A 211 -5.51 18.68 -8.07
C SER A 211 -6.23 19.95 -7.61
N ASP A 212 -7.17 19.82 -6.68
CA ASP A 212 -7.97 20.95 -6.17
C ASP A 212 -7.17 21.88 -5.23
N LEU A 213 -6.01 21.45 -4.76
CA LEU A 213 -5.17 22.19 -3.81
C LEU A 213 -4.01 22.94 -4.48
N PHE A 214 -3.84 22.80 -5.79
CA PHE A 214 -3.01 23.69 -6.59
C PHE A 214 -3.75 25.02 -6.76
N ILE A 215 -3.07 26.14 -6.45
CA ILE A 215 -3.57 27.51 -6.65
C ILE A 215 -2.67 28.19 -7.66
#